data_AF-A0A9E0WFT6-F1
#
_entry.id   AF-A0A9E0WFT6-F1
#
_cell.length_a   1.000
_cell.length_b   1.000
_cell.length_c   1.000
_cell.angle_alpha   90.00
_cell.angle_beta   90.00
_cell.angle_gamma   90.00
#
_symmetry.space_group_name_H-M   'P 1'
#
loop_
_entity.id
_entity.type
_entity.pdbx_description
1 polymer ?
#
loop_
_entity_poly.entity_id
_entity_poly.type
_entity_poly.pdbx_seq_one_letter_code
_entity_poly.pdbx_strand_id
1 'polypeptide(L)'
;VFELIKNLHSSLKSQAAQTLMLMAWCHLRGEGAPDFDFVVRTGSYESIRNREKWSARKREHAKLLEGYGYQFTSDFDHALADFVRDGFVEKREFEKVAQSQNAEYVRADKDNSYHEAWKNFHCSFSVSEQQVVQRLVQAFCDNVEILGPTRLNQLVRFLRDLRADGQIPVVMQAFSVAHEERPITFWDQAEHAQFDIVWDPEVSGLMNEKSLALRRIYDVDSVVNALGEGAISPIEVAAKLKNADVDEIYAALMGTTVANHKEIMKGLLYYDQVVNASDDQRAFVAKVKMVLRRIGQSSHINRLRVARWGITIEDESVR
;
A
#
# COMPACT_ATOMS: atom_id res chain seq x y z
N VAL A 1 -21.60 0.21 0.63
CA VAL A 1 -20.96 1.39 0.00
C VAL A 1 -21.75 2.69 0.25
N PHE A 2 -23.00 2.84 -0.20
CA PHE A 2 -23.74 4.11 -0.06
C PHE A 2 -23.82 4.66 1.38
N GLU A 3 -24.05 3.79 2.37
CA GLU A 3 -24.03 4.18 3.80
C GLU A 3 -22.66 4.68 4.28
N LEU A 4 -21.56 4.18 3.70
CA LEU A 4 -20.19 4.55 4.08
C LEU A 4 -19.81 5.93 3.52
N ILE A 5 -20.45 6.38 2.44
CA ILE A 5 -20.12 7.64 1.76
C ILE A 5 -21.20 8.73 1.92
N LYS A 6 -22.30 8.44 2.63
CA LYS A 6 -23.48 9.34 2.69
C LYS A 6 -23.16 10.77 3.16
N ASN A 7 -22.23 10.89 4.12
CA ASN A 7 -21.82 12.14 4.74
C ASN A 7 -20.59 12.77 4.07
N LEU A 8 -20.10 12.20 2.97
CA LEU A 8 -18.95 12.70 2.22
C LEU A 8 -19.39 13.67 1.12
N HIS A 9 -18.40 14.33 0.51
CA HIS A 9 -18.55 15.37 -0.51
C HIS A 9 -19.47 14.94 -1.66
N SER A 10 -20.25 15.88 -2.20
CA SER A 10 -21.16 15.59 -3.33
C SER A 10 -20.41 15.05 -4.54
N SER A 11 -19.25 15.61 -4.88
CA SER A 11 -18.42 15.14 -5.98
C SER A 11 -17.94 13.71 -5.79
N LEU A 12 -17.59 13.31 -4.56
CA LEU A 12 -17.21 11.93 -4.26
C LEU A 12 -18.38 10.96 -4.42
N LYS A 13 -19.60 11.38 -4.05
CA LYS A 13 -20.81 10.58 -4.26
C LYS A 13 -21.14 10.42 -5.75
N SER A 14 -20.96 11.49 -6.54
CA SER A 14 -21.13 11.46 -7.99
C SER A 14 -20.09 10.55 -8.65
N GLN A 15 -18.82 10.65 -8.26
CA GLN A 15 -17.76 9.75 -8.70
C GLN A 15 -18.11 8.30 -8.35
N ALA A 16 -18.53 8.02 -7.11
CA ALA A 16 -18.91 6.67 -6.70
C ALA A 16 -20.03 6.08 -7.57
N ALA A 17 -21.05 6.87 -7.90
CA ALA A 17 -22.14 6.44 -8.77
C ALA A 17 -21.65 6.13 -10.19
N GLN A 18 -20.82 7.00 -10.77
CA GLN A 18 -20.24 6.80 -12.10
C GLN A 18 -19.35 5.56 -12.15
N THR A 19 -18.42 5.44 -11.21
CA THR A 19 -17.49 4.32 -11.13
C THR A 19 -18.23 3.00 -10.90
N LEU A 20 -19.19 2.93 -9.98
CA LEU A 20 -19.96 1.70 -9.75
C LEU A 20 -20.74 1.27 -10.99
N MET A 21 -21.36 2.21 -11.70
CA MET A 21 -22.09 1.90 -12.94
C MET A 21 -21.15 1.37 -14.03
N LEU A 22 -20.01 2.04 -14.25
CA LEU A 22 -19.02 1.64 -15.23
C LEU A 22 -18.41 0.27 -14.89
N MET A 23 -17.96 0.10 -13.65
CA MET A 23 -17.31 -1.13 -13.18
C MET A 23 -18.29 -2.31 -13.20
N ALA A 24 -19.55 -2.12 -12.80
CA ALA A 24 -20.57 -3.16 -12.89
C ALA A 24 -20.86 -3.55 -14.35
N TRP A 25 -20.97 -2.58 -15.26
CA TRP A 25 -21.18 -2.86 -16.69
C TRP A 25 -20.01 -3.67 -17.29
N CYS A 26 -18.77 -3.31 -16.95
CA CYS A 26 -17.57 -4.04 -17.36
C CYS A 26 -17.50 -5.44 -16.73
N HIS A 27 -17.77 -5.57 -15.43
CA HIS A 27 -17.69 -6.84 -14.71
C HIS A 27 -18.74 -7.84 -15.18
N LEU A 28 -19.97 -7.39 -15.40
CA LEU A 28 -21.07 -8.19 -15.94
C LEU A 28 -20.93 -8.47 -17.44
N ARG A 29 -19.87 -7.95 -18.09
CA ARG A 29 -19.61 -8.08 -19.53
C ARG A 29 -20.82 -7.67 -20.37
N GLY A 30 -21.40 -6.51 -20.04
CA GLY A 30 -22.47 -5.94 -20.86
C GLY A 30 -22.03 -5.75 -22.31
N GLU A 31 -22.99 -5.70 -23.22
CA GLU A 31 -22.70 -5.50 -24.64
C GLU A 31 -21.91 -4.21 -24.86
N GLY A 32 -20.79 -4.30 -25.60
CA GLY A 32 -19.89 -3.18 -25.85
C GLY A 32 -19.02 -2.73 -24.66
N ALA A 33 -19.09 -3.41 -23.52
CA ALA A 33 -18.35 -3.01 -22.34
C ALA A 33 -16.83 -3.18 -22.53
N PRO A 34 -16.02 -2.22 -22.03
CA PRO A 34 -14.59 -2.39 -21.91
C PRO A 34 -14.21 -3.59 -21.02
N ASP A 35 -12.97 -4.06 -21.20
CA ASP A 35 -12.39 -5.05 -20.30
C ASP A 35 -12.20 -4.43 -18.91
N PHE A 36 -12.66 -5.13 -17.86
CA PHE A 36 -12.64 -4.62 -16.49
C PHE A 36 -11.23 -4.24 -16.04
N ASP A 37 -10.24 -5.11 -16.27
CA ASP A 37 -8.87 -4.86 -15.86
C ASP A 37 -8.19 -3.75 -16.67
N PHE A 38 -8.68 -3.48 -17.87
CA PHE A 38 -8.30 -2.32 -18.66
C PHE A 38 -8.85 -1.02 -18.05
N VAL A 39 -10.12 -0.99 -17.63
CA VAL A 39 -10.71 0.19 -16.98
C VAL A 39 -10.02 0.49 -15.66
N VAL A 40 -9.79 -0.53 -14.81
CA VAL A 40 -9.06 -0.38 -13.55
C VAL A 40 -7.70 0.31 -13.75
N ARG A 41 -7.00 -0.01 -14.85
CA ARG A 41 -5.68 0.57 -15.18
C ARG A 41 -5.73 1.88 -15.98
N THR A 42 -6.91 2.38 -16.34
CA THR A 42 -7.08 3.56 -17.20
C THR A 42 -6.59 4.84 -16.50
N GLY A 43 -5.90 5.70 -17.26
CA GLY A 43 -5.36 6.98 -16.77
C GLY A 43 -4.11 6.85 -15.92
N SER A 44 -3.62 5.64 -15.66
CA SER A 44 -2.28 5.45 -15.11
C SER A 44 -1.22 5.92 -16.12
N TYR A 45 -0.11 6.47 -15.64
CA TYR A 45 1.03 6.84 -16.48
C TYR A 45 1.53 5.64 -17.33
N GLU A 46 1.54 4.43 -16.75
CA GLU A 46 1.83 3.16 -17.43
C GLU A 46 0.92 2.92 -18.65
N SER A 47 -0.38 3.23 -18.52
CA SER A 47 -1.37 3.09 -19.59
C SER A 47 -1.11 4.07 -20.74
N ILE A 48 -0.73 5.31 -20.42
CA ILE A 48 -0.44 6.37 -21.40
C ILE A 48 0.85 6.05 -22.16
N ARG A 49 1.93 5.69 -21.44
CA ARG A 49 3.23 5.35 -22.05
C ARG A 49 3.14 4.21 -23.04
N ASN A 50 2.27 3.24 -22.80
CA ASN A 50 2.11 2.07 -23.68
C ASN A 50 0.95 2.22 -24.70
N ARG A 51 0.36 3.42 -24.84
CA ARG A 51 -0.82 3.65 -25.71
C ARG A 51 -0.57 3.30 -27.17
N GLU A 52 0.65 3.48 -27.66
CA GLU A 52 1.08 3.11 -29.01
C GLU A 52 0.94 1.59 -29.30
N LYS A 53 1.12 0.77 -28.26
CA LYS A 53 1.03 -0.70 -28.32
C LYS A 53 -0.41 -1.19 -28.18
N TRP A 54 -1.38 -0.30 -28.02
CA TRP A 54 -2.78 -0.69 -27.86
C TRP A 54 -3.37 -1.22 -29.17
N SER A 55 -4.10 -2.32 -29.06
CA SER A 55 -4.95 -2.82 -30.14
C SER A 55 -6.05 -1.82 -30.50
N ALA A 56 -6.63 -1.95 -31.69
CA ALA A 56 -7.74 -1.10 -32.15
C ALA A 56 -8.89 -1.08 -31.13
N ARG A 57 -9.22 -2.25 -30.56
CA ARG A 57 -10.25 -2.42 -29.53
C ARG A 57 -9.95 -1.64 -28.24
N LYS A 58 -8.69 -1.65 -27.75
CA LYS A 58 -8.31 -0.86 -26.56
C LYS A 58 -8.43 0.65 -26.82
N ARG A 59 -8.11 1.10 -28.04
CA ARG A 59 -8.27 2.51 -28.42
C ARG A 59 -9.73 2.94 -28.50
N GLU A 60 -10.60 2.07 -29.01
CA GLU A 60 -12.04 2.28 -29.03
C GLU A 60 -12.63 2.35 -27.61
N HIS A 61 -12.26 1.41 -26.74
CA HIS A 61 -12.65 1.46 -25.34
C HIS A 61 -12.14 2.72 -24.63
N ALA A 62 -10.93 3.18 -24.91
CA ALA A 62 -10.41 4.42 -24.34
C ALA A 62 -11.23 5.64 -24.78
N LYS A 63 -11.63 5.72 -26.06
CA LYS A 63 -12.53 6.78 -26.53
C LYS A 63 -13.89 6.71 -25.86
N LEU A 64 -14.40 5.50 -25.61
CA LEU A 64 -15.65 5.29 -24.88
C LEU A 64 -15.54 5.80 -23.45
N LEU A 65 -14.44 5.48 -22.75
CA LEU A 65 -14.17 5.97 -21.39
C LEU A 65 -14.01 7.50 -21.35
N GLU A 66 -13.28 8.07 -22.32
CA GLU A 66 -13.16 9.53 -22.48
C GLU A 66 -14.54 10.19 -22.70
N GLY A 67 -15.40 9.61 -23.55
CA GLY A 67 -16.76 10.09 -23.80
C GLY A 67 -17.71 9.92 -22.61
N TYR A 68 -17.47 8.92 -21.77
CA TYR A 68 -18.15 8.72 -20.49
C TYR A 68 -17.66 9.67 -19.39
N GLY A 69 -16.54 10.37 -19.61
CA GLY A 69 -15.92 11.27 -18.63
C GLY A 69 -15.00 10.56 -17.63
N TYR A 70 -14.63 9.30 -17.89
CA TYR A 70 -13.78 8.49 -17.01
C TYR A 70 -12.36 8.45 -17.55
N GLN A 71 -11.52 9.33 -17.02
CA GLN A 71 -10.17 9.57 -17.54
C GLN A 71 -9.08 8.88 -16.72
N PHE A 72 -9.32 8.67 -15.42
CA PHE A 72 -8.38 8.00 -14.52
C PHE A 72 -9.11 7.23 -13.43
N THR A 73 -8.51 6.13 -12.97
CA THR A 73 -8.99 5.36 -11.82
C THR A 73 -8.20 5.79 -10.58
N SER A 74 -8.88 6.44 -9.63
CA SER A 74 -8.31 6.81 -8.32
C SER A 74 -8.24 5.62 -7.35
N ASP A 75 -7.57 5.77 -6.20
CA ASP A 75 -7.55 4.74 -5.15
C ASP A 75 -8.96 4.47 -4.59
N PHE A 76 -9.81 5.50 -4.57
CA PHE A 76 -11.23 5.35 -4.22
C PHE A 76 -11.99 4.53 -5.28
N ASP A 77 -11.73 4.77 -6.57
CA ASP A 77 -12.34 4.00 -7.66
C ASP A 77 -11.90 2.54 -7.65
N HIS A 78 -10.64 2.29 -7.28
CA HIS A 78 -10.12 0.95 -7.09
C HIS A 78 -10.84 0.20 -5.97
N ALA A 79 -11.05 0.83 -4.80
CA ALA A 79 -11.80 0.21 -3.72
C ALA A 79 -13.27 -0.08 -4.10
N LEU A 80 -13.86 0.73 -4.99
CA LEU A 80 -15.16 0.45 -5.59
C LEU A 80 -15.10 -0.69 -6.62
N ALA A 81 -14.03 -0.79 -7.40
CA ALA A 81 -13.81 -1.89 -8.33
C ALA A 81 -13.64 -3.23 -7.59
N ASP A 82 -12.89 -3.24 -6.48
CA ASP A 82 -12.74 -4.41 -5.61
C ASP A 82 -14.11 -4.83 -5.04
N PHE A 83 -14.93 -3.88 -4.59
CA PHE A 83 -16.30 -4.19 -4.18
C PHE A 83 -17.14 -4.83 -5.29
N VAL A 84 -17.06 -4.32 -6.51
CA VAL A 84 -17.79 -4.89 -7.65
C VAL A 84 -17.30 -6.31 -7.99
N ARG A 85 -16.00 -6.54 -7.89
CA ARG A 85 -15.37 -7.84 -8.20
C ARG A 85 -15.61 -8.89 -7.10
N ASP A 86 -15.46 -8.49 -5.85
CA ASP A 86 -15.39 -9.40 -4.71
C ASP A 86 -16.74 -9.52 -3.98
N GLY A 87 -17.67 -8.59 -4.24
CA GLY A 87 -19.04 -8.56 -3.71
C GLY A 87 -19.16 -8.05 -2.27
N PHE A 88 -18.04 -7.76 -1.61
CA PHE A 88 -17.98 -7.18 -0.27
C PHE A 88 -16.92 -6.09 -0.20
N VAL A 89 -17.01 -5.25 0.85
CA VAL A 89 -16.08 -4.15 1.10
C VAL A 89 -15.31 -4.48 2.36
N GLU A 90 -13.97 -4.37 2.35
CA GLU A 90 -13.27 -4.21 3.62
C GLU A 90 -13.50 -2.78 4.12
N LYS A 91 -14.39 -2.65 5.10
CA LYS A 91 -14.87 -1.39 5.63
C LYS A 91 -13.73 -0.47 6.07
N ARG A 92 -12.72 -0.99 6.77
CA ARG A 92 -11.63 -0.15 7.32
C ARG A 92 -10.81 0.49 6.22
N GLU A 93 -10.38 -0.31 5.24
CA GLU A 93 -9.58 0.19 4.10
C GLU A 93 -10.41 1.09 3.20
N PHE A 94 -11.68 0.76 2.96
CA PHE A 94 -12.58 1.60 2.18
C PHE A 94 -12.80 2.97 2.83
N GLU A 95 -13.05 3.02 4.14
CA GLU A 95 -13.20 4.28 4.87
C GLU A 95 -11.93 5.12 4.81
N LYS A 96 -10.74 4.52 4.89
CA LYS A 96 -9.43 5.19 4.75
C LYS A 96 -9.30 5.89 3.40
N VAL A 97 -9.51 5.17 2.29
CA VAL A 97 -9.38 5.75 0.93
C VAL A 97 -10.50 6.75 0.63
N ALA A 98 -11.73 6.48 1.08
CA ALA A 98 -12.86 7.39 0.90
C ALA A 98 -12.67 8.71 1.67
N GLN A 99 -12.14 8.66 2.89
CA GLN A 99 -11.82 9.86 3.67
C GLN A 99 -10.66 10.65 3.03
N SER A 100 -9.64 9.97 2.52
CA SER A 100 -8.54 10.62 1.79
C SER A 100 -9.07 11.39 0.57
N GLN A 101 -9.82 10.71 -0.31
CA GLN A 101 -10.41 11.32 -1.51
C GLN A 101 -11.45 12.41 -1.17
N ASN A 102 -12.23 12.22 -0.10
CA ASN A 102 -13.14 13.26 0.40
C ASN A 102 -12.39 14.52 0.82
N ALA A 103 -11.27 14.35 1.53
CA ALA A 103 -10.45 15.47 1.97
C ALA A 103 -9.76 16.14 0.77
N GLU A 104 -9.43 15.41 -0.30
CA GLU A 104 -9.04 16.00 -1.58
C GLU A 104 -10.16 16.86 -2.16
N TYR A 105 -11.40 16.37 -2.28
CA TYR A 105 -12.49 17.20 -2.83
C TYR A 105 -12.83 18.42 -1.98
N VAL A 106 -12.91 18.26 -0.66
CA VAL A 106 -13.16 19.38 0.27
C VAL A 106 -12.04 20.43 0.20
N ARG A 107 -10.82 20.03 -0.19
CA ARG A 107 -9.68 20.92 -0.39
C ARG A 107 -9.52 21.39 -1.83
N ALA A 108 -9.96 20.65 -2.84
CA ALA A 108 -9.98 21.05 -4.25
C ALA A 108 -11.07 22.10 -4.52
N ASP A 109 -12.19 22.03 -3.79
CA ASP A 109 -13.15 23.13 -3.67
C ASP A 109 -12.49 24.40 -3.07
N LYS A 110 -11.30 24.28 -2.45
CA LYS A 110 -10.50 25.39 -1.93
C LYS A 110 -9.24 25.70 -2.76
N ASP A 111 -8.69 24.76 -3.52
CA ASP A 111 -7.51 24.95 -4.39
C ASP A 111 -7.49 23.94 -5.58
N ASN A 112 -7.85 24.43 -6.78
CA ASN A 112 -8.00 23.64 -8.01
C ASN A 112 -6.73 23.58 -8.89
N SER A 113 -5.60 24.09 -8.36
CA SER A 113 -4.40 24.41 -9.15
C SER A 113 -3.61 23.19 -9.66
N TYR A 114 -3.45 22.13 -8.85
CA TYR A 114 -2.72 20.92 -9.25
C TYR A 114 -3.44 20.10 -10.32
N HIS A 115 -4.76 19.94 -10.20
CA HIS A 115 -5.56 19.23 -11.22
C HIS A 115 -5.58 20.01 -12.55
N GLU A 116 -5.74 21.34 -12.50
CA GLU A 116 -5.69 22.19 -13.69
C GLU A 116 -4.28 22.23 -14.33
N ALA A 117 -3.20 22.08 -13.55
CA ALA A 117 -1.85 21.96 -14.10
C ALA A 117 -1.69 20.67 -14.94
N TRP A 118 -2.22 19.54 -14.47
CA TRP A 118 -2.25 18.28 -15.23
C TRP A 118 -3.17 18.37 -16.45
N LYS A 119 -4.31 19.03 -16.33
CA LYS A 119 -5.21 19.28 -17.47
C LYS A 119 -4.53 20.07 -18.59
N ASN A 120 -3.63 21.01 -18.27
CA ASN A 120 -2.85 21.72 -19.29
C ASN A 120 -1.92 20.79 -20.07
N PHE A 121 -1.30 19.81 -19.40
CA PHE A 121 -0.53 18.76 -20.08
C PHE A 121 -1.42 17.90 -20.99
N HIS A 122 -2.62 17.52 -20.51
CA HIS A 122 -3.50 16.62 -21.26
C HIS A 122 -4.29 17.28 -22.39
N CYS A 123 -4.62 18.57 -22.27
CA CYS A 123 -5.62 19.22 -23.12
C CYS A 123 -5.05 20.35 -23.99
N SER A 124 -3.73 20.53 -24.06
CA SER A 124 -3.14 21.58 -24.91
C SER A 124 -1.86 21.16 -25.61
N PHE A 125 -1.83 21.35 -26.93
CA PHE A 125 -0.62 21.22 -27.76
C PHE A 125 0.17 22.54 -27.89
N SER A 126 -0.37 23.66 -27.41
CA SER A 126 0.24 24.99 -27.58
C SER A 126 1.16 25.38 -26.43
N VAL A 127 1.22 24.58 -25.36
CA VAL A 127 2.04 24.84 -24.18
C VAL A 127 3.38 24.16 -24.39
N SER A 128 4.48 24.88 -24.20
CA SER A 128 5.82 24.30 -24.36
C SER A 128 6.13 23.31 -23.24
N GLU A 129 7.02 22.36 -23.50
CA GLU A 129 7.51 21.38 -22.51
C GLU A 129 7.98 22.07 -21.21
N GLN A 130 8.77 23.14 -21.35
CA GLN A 130 9.27 23.93 -20.22
C GLN A 130 8.12 24.55 -19.39
N GLN A 131 7.07 25.05 -20.05
CA GLN A 131 5.91 25.62 -19.37
C GLN A 131 5.10 24.54 -18.65
N VAL A 132 4.96 23.35 -19.24
CA VAL A 132 4.29 22.22 -18.58
C VAL A 132 5.06 21.79 -17.33
N VAL A 133 6.36 21.57 -17.46
CA VAL A 133 7.24 21.20 -16.34
C VAL A 133 7.15 22.24 -15.23
N GLN A 134 7.31 23.52 -15.56
CA GLN A 134 7.27 24.60 -14.58
C GLN A 134 5.93 24.65 -13.83
N ARG A 135 4.80 24.55 -14.55
CA ARG A 135 3.46 24.60 -13.95
C ARG A 135 3.18 23.39 -13.06
N LEU A 136 3.59 22.19 -13.47
CA LEU A 136 3.38 20.97 -12.69
C LEU A 136 4.25 20.94 -11.43
N VAL A 137 5.52 21.34 -11.54
CA VAL A 137 6.42 21.48 -10.38
C VAL A 137 5.87 22.52 -9.41
N GLN A 138 5.48 23.70 -9.92
CA GLN A 138 4.92 24.76 -9.08
C GLN A 138 3.64 24.28 -8.37
N ALA A 139 2.68 23.74 -9.12
CA ALA A 139 1.43 23.29 -8.53
C ALA A 139 1.63 22.11 -7.56
N PHE A 140 2.63 21.25 -7.79
CA PHE A 140 2.99 20.21 -6.82
C PHE A 140 3.53 20.82 -5.53
N CYS A 141 4.47 21.77 -5.63
CA CYS A 141 5.05 22.45 -4.47
C CYS A 141 4.00 23.24 -3.68
N ASP A 142 3.09 23.94 -4.37
CA ASP A 142 2.01 24.71 -3.73
C ASP A 142 1.03 23.80 -2.97
N ASN A 143 0.86 22.56 -3.42
CA ASN A 143 -0.05 21.58 -2.84
C ASN A 143 0.69 20.46 -2.09
N VAL A 144 1.98 20.62 -1.80
CA VAL A 144 2.81 19.48 -1.41
C VAL A 144 2.31 18.81 -0.14
N GLU A 145 1.84 19.55 0.85
CA GLU A 145 1.35 19.04 2.15
C GLU A 145 0.18 18.05 2.05
N ILE A 146 -0.56 18.08 0.94
CA ILE A 146 -1.75 17.28 0.71
C ILE A 146 -1.54 16.15 -0.30
N LEU A 147 -0.42 16.14 -1.01
CA LEU A 147 -0.12 15.13 -2.02
C LEU A 147 0.65 13.97 -1.39
N GLY A 148 0.25 12.72 -1.69
CA GLY A 148 0.88 11.51 -1.15
C GLY A 148 2.07 10.99 -1.97
N PRO A 149 2.77 9.94 -1.49
CA PRO A 149 3.97 9.39 -2.12
C PRO A 149 3.75 8.91 -3.56
N THR A 150 2.55 8.39 -3.87
CA THR A 150 2.18 7.99 -5.23
C THR A 150 2.20 9.17 -6.22
N ARG A 151 1.80 10.36 -5.78
CA ARG A 151 1.81 11.59 -6.60
C ARG A 151 3.22 12.11 -6.82
N LEU A 152 4.07 12.05 -5.78
CA LEU A 152 5.50 12.31 -5.92
C LEU A 152 6.12 11.38 -6.96
N ASN A 153 5.87 10.06 -6.85
CA ASN A 153 6.39 9.07 -7.78
C ASN A 153 5.97 9.34 -9.24
N GLN A 154 4.69 9.67 -9.45
CA GLN A 154 4.18 10.04 -10.78
C GLN A 154 4.91 11.26 -11.36
N LEU A 155 5.08 12.32 -10.57
CA LEU A 155 5.74 13.53 -11.02
C LEU A 155 7.24 13.31 -11.29
N VAL A 156 7.96 12.59 -10.44
CA VAL A 156 9.39 12.31 -10.64
C VAL A 156 9.62 11.51 -11.91
N ARG A 157 8.81 10.45 -12.16
CA ARG A 157 8.89 9.68 -13.40
C ARG A 157 8.57 10.52 -14.63
N PHE A 158 7.59 11.44 -14.53
CA PHE A 158 7.28 12.38 -15.59
C PHE A 158 8.44 13.33 -15.90
N LEU A 159 9.12 13.86 -14.88
CA LEU A 159 10.29 14.74 -15.05
C LEU A 159 11.46 14.01 -15.71
N ARG A 160 11.70 12.73 -15.36
CA ARG A 160 12.70 11.87 -16.02
C ARG A 160 12.44 11.71 -17.51
N ASP A 161 11.18 11.46 -17.89
CA ASP A 161 10.82 11.26 -19.29
C ASP A 161 11.09 12.50 -20.16
N LEU A 162 10.84 13.69 -19.59
CA LEU A 162 11.14 14.97 -20.23
C LEU A 162 12.60 15.42 -20.07
N ARG A 163 13.46 14.58 -19.48
CA ARG A 163 14.87 14.90 -19.18
C ARG A 163 15.01 16.21 -18.38
N ALA A 164 14.01 16.50 -17.55
CA ALA A 164 13.95 17.64 -16.65
C ALA A 164 14.56 17.29 -15.28
N ASP A 165 15.63 16.51 -15.26
CA ASP A 165 16.24 15.95 -14.04
C ASP A 165 16.61 17.01 -13.00
N GLY A 166 16.93 18.23 -13.45
CA GLY A 166 17.23 19.36 -12.57
C GLY A 166 16.07 19.81 -11.66
N GLN A 167 14.82 19.42 -11.97
CA GLN A 167 13.65 19.73 -11.14
C GLN A 167 13.36 18.64 -10.10
N ILE A 168 13.93 17.44 -10.23
CA ILE A 168 13.68 16.31 -9.33
C ILE A 168 14.11 16.63 -7.88
N PRO A 169 15.32 17.19 -7.62
CA PRO A 169 15.71 17.54 -6.26
C PRO A 169 14.77 18.55 -5.60
N VAL A 170 14.18 19.48 -6.37
CA VAL A 170 13.26 20.51 -5.86
C VAL A 170 11.98 19.87 -5.32
N VAL A 171 11.34 19.00 -6.11
CA VAL A 171 10.08 18.35 -5.70
C VAL A 171 10.31 17.34 -4.58
N MET A 172 11.44 16.62 -4.60
CA MET A 172 11.84 15.68 -3.55
C MET A 172 12.06 16.40 -2.21
N GLN A 173 12.77 17.53 -2.24
CA GLN A 173 13.01 18.32 -1.04
C GLN A 173 11.72 18.93 -0.48
N ALA A 174 10.89 19.54 -1.34
CA ALA A 174 9.60 20.09 -0.93
C ALA A 174 8.72 19.02 -0.26
N PHE A 175 8.67 17.82 -0.85
CA PHE A 175 7.89 16.71 -0.31
C PHE A 175 8.42 16.22 1.04
N SER A 176 9.74 16.03 1.15
CA SER A 176 10.40 15.56 2.36
C SER A 176 10.16 16.50 3.55
N VAL A 177 10.28 17.82 3.32
CA VAL A 177 10.06 18.84 4.35
C VAL A 177 8.58 18.89 4.75
N ALA A 178 7.66 18.93 3.79
CA ALA A 178 6.23 19.06 4.07
C ALA A 178 5.62 17.87 4.83
N HIS A 179 6.27 16.71 4.76
CA HIS A 179 5.76 15.46 5.35
C HIS A 179 6.63 14.92 6.48
N GLU A 180 7.63 15.68 6.95
CA GLU A 180 8.63 15.19 7.91
C GLU A 180 8.00 14.52 9.15
N GLU A 181 6.91 15.07 9.67
CA GLU A 181 6.21 14.57 10.86
C GLU A 181 5.23 13.42 10.60
N ARG A 182 5.10 12.96 9.34
CA ARG A 182 4.16 11.88 9.00
C ARG A 182 4.60 10.54 9.61
N PRO A 183 3.65 9.67 9.99
CA PRO A 183 3.95 8.38 10.61
C PRO A 183 4.63 7.40 9.64
N ILE A 184 5.24 6.33 10.16
CA ILE A 184 5.89 5.28 9.36
C ILE A 184 4.99 4.72 8.24
N THR A 185 3.69 4.56 8.48
CA THR A 185 2.74 4.04 7.48
C THR A 185 2.58 4.95 6.27
N PHE A 186 2.90 6.24 6.39
CA PHE A 186 2.95 7.15 5.25
C PHE A 186 4.20 6.89 4.39
N TRP A 187 5.32 6.52 5.01
CA TRP A 187 6.60 6.35 4.35
C TRP A 187 6.89 4.92 3.92
N ASP A 188 6.17 3.93 4.45
CA ASP A 188 6.32 2.53 4.08
C ASP A 188 5.72 2.27 2.69
N GLN A 189 6.56 1.95 1.72
CA GLN A 189 6.15 1.68 0.35
C GLN A 189 5.15 0.51 0.24
N ALA A 190 5.19 -0.45 1.18
CA ALA A 190 4.26 -1.58 1.21
C ALA A 190 2.81 -1.14 1.48
N GLU A 191 2.62 -0.07 2.26
CA GLU A 191 1.31 0.52 2.54
C GLU A 191 0.68 1.18 1.30
N HIS A 192 1.49 1.43 0.27
CA HIS A 192 1.08 1.99 -1.02
C HIS A 192 1.23 0.98 -2.17
N ALA A 193 1.51 -0.30 -1.88
CA ALA A 193 1.82 -1.32 -2.88
C ALA A 193 0.59 -1.83 -3.67
N GLN A 194 -0.52 -1.09 -3.63
CA GLN A 194 -1.68 -1.41 -4.45
C GLN A 194 -1.32 -1.23 -5.94
N PHE A 195 -1.74 -2.16 -6.79
CA PHE A 195 -1.70 -2.07 -8.26
C PHE A 195 -0.34 -2.09 -8.97
N ASP A 196 0.65 -2.83 -8.44
CA ASP A 196 1.94 -3.08 -9.12
C ASP A 196 2.68 -1.78 -9.52
N ILE A 197 2.60 -0.73 -8.69
CA ILE A 197 3.25 0.55 -8.95
C ILE A 197 4.75 0.36 -9.16
N VAL A 198 5.26 0.81 -10.30
CA VAL A 198 6.70 0.92 -10.54
C VAL A 198 7.21 2.22 -9.92
N TRP A 199 8.07 2.08 -8.92
CA TRP A 199 8.66 3.19 -8.17
C TRP A 199 9.95 3.70 -8.82
N ASP A 200 10.10 5.02 -8.88
CA ASP A 200 11.37 5.64 -9.23
C ASP A 200 12.42 5.35 -8.14
N PRO A 201 13.69 5.06 -8.50
CA PRO A 201 14.73 4.74 -7.52
C PRO A 201 14.96 5.83 -6.46
N GLU A 202 14.87 7.12 -6.80
CA GLU A 202 15.09 8.20 -5.83
C GLU A 202 13.92 8.31 -4.86
N VAL A 203 12.69 8.13 -5.35
CA VAL A 203 11.48 8.13 -4.53
C VAL A 203 11.47 6.92 -3.59
N SER A 204 11.79 5.73 -4.12
CA SER A 204 11.92 4.51 -3.31
C SER A 204 13.02 4.67 -2.25
N GLY A 205 14.14 5.29 -2.62
CA GLY A 205 15.22 5.63 -1.70
C GLY A 205 14.75 6.53 -0.55
N LEU A 206 14.08 7.64 -0.85
CA LEU A 206 13.53 8.56 0.15
C LEU A 206 12.53 7.87 1.09
N MET A 207 11.59 7.11 0.53
CA MET A 207 10.59 6.38 1.32
C MET A 207 11.23 5.35 2.25
N ASN A 208 12.20 4.59 1.74
CA ASN A 208 12.94 3.63 2.54
C ASN A 208 13.76 4.33 3.64
N GLU A 209 14.48 5.41 3.33
CA GLU A 209 15.23 6.20 4.31
C GLU A 209 14.32 6.73 5.43
N LYS A 210 13.20 7.39 5.08
CA LYS A 210 12.27 7.97 6.05
C LYS A 210 11.55 6.90 6.87
N SER A 211 11.09 5.83 6.24
CA SER A 211 10.45 4.72 6.96
C SER A 211 11.42 4.02 7.90
N LEU A 212 12.69 3.82 7.50
CA LEU A 212 13.74 3.29 8.37
C LEU A 212 14.04 4.21 9.54
N ALA A 213 14.14 5.53 9.31
CA ALA A 213 14.36 6.52 10.37
C ALA A 213 13.17 6.61 11.35
N LEU A 214 11.94 6.41 10.86
CA LEU A 214 10.69 6.46 11.61
C LEU A 214 10.23 5.11 12.16
N ARG A 215 10.98 4.03 11.89
CA ARG A 215 10.87 2.81 12.68
C ARG A 215 11.21 3.19 14.12
N ARG A 216 10.18 3.59 14.86
CA ARG A 216 10.13 3.34 16.29
C ARG A 216 10.41 1.85 16.39
N ILE A 217 11.51 1.54 17.06
CA ILE A 217 11.81 0.21 17.54
C ILE A 217 10.57 -0.17 18.36
N TYR A 218 9.59 -0.83 17.73
CA TYR A 218 8.86 -1.81 18.48
C TYR A 218 9.94 -2.84 18.74
N ASP A 219 10.54 -2.78 19.93
CA ASP A 219 11.38 -3.87 20.35
C ASP A 219 10.53 -5.14 20.27
N VAL A 220 11.19 -6.24 19.96
CA VAL A 220 10.50 -7.50 19.72
C VAL A 220 9.65 -7.88 20.95
N ASP A 221 10.05 -7.48 22.15
CA ASP A 221 9.32 -7.66 23.40
C ASP A 221 7.95 -6.97 23.37
N SER A 222 7.88 -5.71 22.94
CA SER A 222 6.64 -4.93 22.86
C SER A 222 5.64 -5.55 21.88
N VAL A 223 6.11 -6.04 20.73
CA VAL A 223 5.25 -6.75 19.76
C VAL A 223 4.76 -8.07 20.33
N VAL A 224 5.66 -8.86 20.92
CA VAL A 224 5.32 -10.16 21.52
C VAL A 224 4.35 -10.00 22.69
N ASN A 225 4.51 -8.99 23.53
CA ASN A 225 3.60 -8.70 24.63
C ASN A 225 2.21 -8.25 24.13
N ALA A 226 2.16 -7.35 23.15
CA ALA A 226 0.90 -6.92 22.55
C ALA A 226 0.13 -8.10 21.91
N LEU A 227 0.83 -9.07 21.32
CA LEU A 227 0.21 -10.31 20.84
C LEU A 227 -0.39 -11.11 22.00
N GLY A 228 0.35 -11.26 23.10
CA GLY A 228 -0.12 -11.97 24.29
C GLY A 228 -1.33 -11.33 24.97
N GLU A 229 -1.47 -10.01 24.85
CA GLU A 229 -2.62 -9.22 25.31
C GLU A 229 -3.80 -9.25 24.33
N GLY A 230 -3.62 -9.81 23.13
CA GLY A 230 -4.61 -9.78 22.06
C GLY A 230 -4.81 -8.40 21.42
N ALA A 231 -3.88 -7.47 21.65
CA ALA A 231 -3.94 -6.10 21.12
C ALA A 231 -3.56 -6.00 19.63
N ILE A 232 -2.84 -7.00 19.10
CA ILE A 232 -2.45 -7.09 17.69
C ILE A 232 -2.69 -8.51 17.15
N SER A 233 -2.97 -8.59 15.85
CA SER A 233 -3.21 -9.87 15.17
C SER A 233 -1.89 -10.60 14.80
N PRO A 234 -1.92 -11.93 14.59
CA PRO A 234 -0.76 -12.67 14.06
C PRO A 234 -0.26 -12.15 12.69
N ILE A 235 -1.16 -11.59 11.88
CA ILE A 235 -0.82 -10.95 10.60
C ILE A 235 0.11 -9.75 10.84
N GLU A 236 -0.30 -8.86 11.76
CA GLU A 236 0.48 -7.67 12.12
C GLU A 236 1.82 -8.04 12.76
N VAL A 237 1.87 -9.09 13.56
CA VAL A 237 3.12 -9.59 14.16
C VAL A 237 4.10 -10.05 13.08
N ALA A 238 3.65 -10.88 12.13
CA ALA A 238 4.50 -11.37 11.05
C ALA A 238 5.05 -10.21 10.19
N ALA A 239 4.24 -9.18 9.94
CA ALA A 239 4.68 -7.97 9.24
C ALA A 239 5.70 -7.16 10.05
N LYS A 240 5.42 -6.91 11.34
CA LYS A 240 6.28 -6.10 12.23
C LYS A 240 7.60 -6.78 12.57
N LEU A 241 7.62 -8.11 12.70
CA LEU A 241 8.81 -8.90 13.05
C LEU A 241 9.49 -9.55 11.83
N LYS A 242 9.11 -9.17 10.59
CA LYS A 242 9.68 -9.74 9.36
C LYS A 242 11.21 -9.70 9.35
N ASN A 243 11.77 -8.56 9.79
CA ASN A 243 13.20 -8.29 9.80
C ASN A 243 13.87 -8.52 11.16
N ALA A 244 13.13 -8.89 12.20
CA ALA A 244 13.71 -9.20 13.51
C ALA A 244 14.68 -10.37 13.38
N ASP A 245 15.81 -10.30 14.06
CA ASP A 245 16.77 -11.39 14.07
C ASP A 245 16.36 -12.51 15.05
N VAL A 246 17.10 -13.62 15.01
CA VAL A 246 16.82 -14.80 15.84
C VAL A 246 17.12 -14.54 17.32
N ASP A 247 18.08 -13.68 17.65
CA ASP A 247 18.48 -13.35 19.02
C ASP A 247 17.45 -12.45 19.70
N GLU A 248 16.87 -11.49 18.97
CA GLU A 248 15.82 -10.61 19.46
C GLU A 248 14.53 -11.38 19.79
N ILE A 249 14.11 -12.30 18.90
CA ILE A 249 12.95 -13.18 19.15
C ILE A 249 13.23 -14.13 20.32
N TYR A 250 14.47 -14.60 20.46
CA TYR A 250 14.88 -15.42 21.60
C TYR A 250 14.75 -14.63 22.92
N ALA A 251 15.29 -13.41 22.98
CA ALA A 251 15.21 -12.55 24.16
C ALA A 251 13.74 -12.29 24.56
N ALA A 252 12.89 -11.95 23.59
CA ALA A 252 11.47 -11.70 23.83
C ALA A 252 10.74 -12.91 24.39
N LEU A 253 10.98 -14.10 23.84
CA LEU A 253 10.37 -15.34 24.34
C LEU A 253 10.82 -15.68 25.76
N MET A 254 12.10 -15.44 26.09
CA MET A 254 12.63 -15.63 27.44
C MET A 254 12.07 -14.62 28.45
N GLY A 255 11.63 -13.44 28.00
CA GLY A 255 10.97 -12.41 28.82
C GLY A 255 9.47 -12.63 29.06
N THR A 256 8.85 -13.63 28.42
CA THR A 256 7.40 -13.86 28.55
C THR A 256 6.99 -14.35 29.94
N THR A 257 5.76 -14.01 30.35
CA THR A 257 5.21 -14.43 31.65
C THR A 257 4.27 -15.62 31.50
N VAL A 258 4.02 -16.36 32.59
CA VAL A 258 3.09 -17.50 32.59
C VAL A 258 1.68 -17.09 32.11
N ALA A 259 1.26 -15.86 32.38
CA ALA A 259 -0.08 -15.36 32.08
C ALA A 259 -0.35 -15.25 30.57
N ASN A 260 0.63 -14.79 29.79
CA ASN A 260 0.47 -14.50 28.36
C ASN A 260 1.19 -15.50 27.43
N HIS A 261 2.09 -16.35 27.95
CA HIS A 261 2.91 -17.26 27.15
C HIS A 261 2.10 -18.15 26.19
N LYS A 262 0.96 -18.70 26.62
CA LYS A 262 0.16 -19.59 25.77
C LYS A 262 -0.40 -18.89 24.54
N GLU A 263 -0.89 -17.66 24.69
CA GLU A 263 -1.49 -16.90 23.59
C GLU A 263 -0.41 -16.36 22.64
N ILE A 264 0.73 -15.94 23.19
CA ILE A 264 1.93 -15.62 22.41
C ILE A 264 2.33 -16.79 21.50
N MET A 265 2.48 -17.98 22.08
CA MET A 265 2.92 -19.16 21.32
C MET A 265 1.92 -19.57 20.22
N LYS A 266 0.61 -19.49 20.48
CA LYS A 266 -0.40 -19.72 19.44
C LYS A 266 -0.32 -18.70 18.32
N GLY A 267 -0.13 -17.43 18.64
CA GLY A 267 -0.07 -16.36 17.64
C GLY A 267 1.20 -16.45 16.79
N LEU A 268 2.37 -16.69 17.40
CA LEU A 268 3.63 -16.82 16.68
C LEU A 268 3.67 -18.06 15.77
N LEU A 269 2.99 -19.15 16.16
CA LEU A 269 2.89 -20.38 15.38
C LEU A 269 1.60 -20.48 14.56
N TYR A 270 0.81 -19.40 14.48
CA TYR A 270 -0.50 -19.40 13.83
C TYR A 270 -0.43 -19.95 12.40
N TYR A 271 0.52 -19.45 11.60
CA TYR A 271 0.68 -19.84 10.20
C TYR A 271 1.24 -21.25 9.99
N ASP A 272 1.68 -21.94 11.04
CA ASP A 272 2.06 -23.36 10.93
C ASP A 272 0.84 -24.25 10.62
N GLN A 273 -0.36 -23.77 10.96
CA GLN A 273 -1.62 -24.50 10.76
C GLN A 273 -2.39 -24.00 9.53
N VAL A 274 -1.92 -22.94 8.88
CA VAL A 274 -2.62 -22.30 7.75
C VAL A 274 -2.12 -22.88 6.43
N VAL A 275 -3.00 -23.61 5.73
CA VAL A 275 -2.68 -24.29 4.45
C VAL A 275 -2.20 -23.30 3.38
N ASN A 276 -2.79 -22.10 3.33
CA ASN A 276 -2.54 -21.09 2.30
C ASN A 276 -1.69 -19.90 2.82
N ALA A 277 -0.73 -20.15 3.72
CA ALA A 277 0.20 -19.10 4.15
C ALA A 277 1.05 -18.58 2.97
N SER A 278 1.39 -17.29 2.97
CA SER A 278 2.35 -16.72 2.01
C SER A 278 3.79 -17.17 2.33
N ASP A 279 4.72 -16.96 1.40
CA ASP A 279 6.13 -17.32 1.60
C ASP A 279 6.77 -16.53 2.74
N ASP A 280 6.44 -15.25 2.88
CA ASP A 280 6.88 -14.41 3.99
C ASP A 280 6.38 -14.93 5.35
N GLN A 281 5.11 -15.33 5.42
CA GLN A 281 4.52 -15.91 6.64
C GLN A 281 5.18 -17.25 7.00
N ARG A 282 5.42 -18.11 6.00
CA ARG A 282 6.16 -19.36 6.20
C ARG A 282 7.59 -19.12 6.69
N ALA A 283 8.29 -18.14 6.12
CA ALA A 283 9.63 -17.75 6.55
C ALA A 283 9.65 -17.24 7.99
N PHE A 284 8.65 -16.45 8.39
CA PHE A 284 8.49 -16.01 9.77
C PHE A 284 8.31 -17.19 10.74
N VAL A 285 7.41 -18.14 10.45
CA VAL A 285 7.22 -19.33 11.30
C VAL A 285 8.49 -20.18 11.36
N ALA A 286 9.20 -20.35 10.24
CA ALA A 286 10.47 -21.08 10.22
C ALA A 286 11.49 -20.45 11.17
N LYS A 287 11.59 -19.11 11.18
CA LYS A 287 12.45 -18.35 12.10
C LYS A 287 12.06 -18.57 13.57
N VAL A 288 10.76 -18.49 13.90
CA VAL A 288 10.26 -18.78 15.25
C VAL A 288 10.61 -20.21 15.67
N LYS A 289 10.44 -21.20 14.78
CA LYS A 289 10.80 -22.61 15.06
C LYS A 289 12.29 -22.78 15.32
N MET A 290 13.17 -22.04 14.64
CA MET A 290 14.61 -22.04 14.94
C MET A 290 14.90 -21.57 16.36
N VAL A 291 14.25 -20.49 16.80
CA VAL A 291 14.38 -19.97 18.17
C VAL A 291 13.91 -21.00 19.20
N LEU A 292 12.77 -21.65 18.96
CA LEU A 292 12.25 -22.67 19.87
C LEU A 292 13.16 -23.90 19.95
N ARG A 293 13.79 -24.29 18.83
CA ARG A 293 14.80 -25.37 18.86
C ARG A 293 15.98 -25.00 19.76
N ARG A 294 16.49 -23.77 19.63
CA ARG A 294 17.56 -23.25 20.50
C ARG A 294 17.15 -23.23 21.97
N ILE A 295 15.93 -22.78 22.29
CA ILE A 295 15.41 -22.82 23.68
C ILE A 295 15.31 -24.26 24.18
N GLY A 296 14.82 -25.20 23.35
CA GLY A 296 14.71 -26.61 23.70
C GLY A 296 16.05 -27.29 23.97
N GLN A 297 17.13 -26.86 23.31
CA GLN A 297 18.49 -27.35 23.54
C GLN A 297 19.10 -26.84 24.86
N SER A 298 18.55 -25.79 25.48
CA SER A 298 19.18 -25.18 26.66
C SER A 298 18.98 -25.98 27.96
N SER A 299 17.96 -26.84 28.04
CA SER A 299 17.74 -27.73 29.19
C SER A 299 16.72 -28.84 28.88
N HIS A 300 16.78 -29.93 29.65
CA HIS A 300 15.80 -31.03 29.53
C HIS A 300 14.36 -30.56 29.75
N ILE A 301 14.13 -29.63 30.70
CA ILE A 301 12.80 -29.07 30.94
C ILE A 301 12.30 -28.24 29.76
N ASN A 302 13.16 -27.44 29.11
CA ASN A 302 12.77 -26.65 27.96
C ASN A 302 12.49 -27.52 26.74
N ARG A 303 13.21 -28.64 26.57
CA ARG A 303 12.88 -29.65 25.56
C ARG A 303 11.44 -30.13 25.68
N LEU A 304 10.99 -30.46 26.90
CA LEU A 304 9.60 -30.86 27.16
C LEU A 304 8.61 -29.71 26.89
N ARG A 305 8.98 -28.47 27.23
CA ARG A 305 8.12 -27.29 26.99
C ARG A 305 7.90 -27.00 25.51
N VAL A 306 8.95 -27.07 24.69
CA VAL A 306 8.83 -26.80 23.24
C VAL A 306 8.19 -27.97 22.49
N ALA A 307 8.34 -29.21 22.98
CA ALA A 307 7.68 -30.39 22.40
C ALA A 307 6.14 -30.27 22.37
N ARG A 308 5.55 -29.59 23.37
CA ARG A 308 4.10 -29.29 23.40
C ARG A 308 3.62 -28.51 22.17
N TRP A 309 4.51 -27.75 21.54
CA TRP A 309 4.24 -26.93 20.37
C TRP A 309 4.69 -27.58 19.07
N GLY A 310 4.93 -28.91 19.08
CA GLY A 310 5.34 -29.67 17.90
C GLY A 310 6.80 -29.48 17.51
N ILE A 311 7.65 -28.96 18.42
CA ILE A 311 9.07 -28.78 18.17
C ILE A 311 9.85 -29.98 18.70
N THR A 312 10.43 -30.77 17.79
CA THR A 312 11.32 -31.89 18.13
C THR A 312 12.77 -31.42 18.19
N ILE A 313 13.49 -31.83 19.23
CA ILE A 313 14.94 -31.66 19.37
C ILE A 313 15.57 -33.03 19.15
N GLU A 314 16.35 -33.17 18.10
CA GLU A 314 17.12 -34.40 17.84
C GLU A 314 18.20 -34.55 18.92
N ASP A 315 18.28 -35.73 19.55
CA ASP A 315 19.37 -36.06 20.46
C ASP A 315 20.60 -36.48 19.67
N GLU A 316 21.68 -35.72 19.75
CA GLU A 316 23.00 -36.15 19.25
C GLU A 316 23.66 -37.22 20.15
N SER A 317 22.97 -37.74 21.17
CA SER A 317 23.53 -38.69 22.13
C SER A 317 22.98 -40.12 22.04
N VAL A 318 22.70 -40.62 20.83
CA VAL A 318 22.67 -42.06 20.54
C VAL A 318 23.27 -42.33 19.14
N ARG A 319 24.60 -42.34 19.08
CA ARG A 319 25.38 -43.14 18.12
C ARG A 319 26.51 -43.82 18.88
#